data_AF-U3RI40-F1
#
_entry.id   AF-U3RI40-F1
#
_cell.length_a   1.000
_cell.length_b   1.000
_cell.length_c   1.000
_cell.angle_alpha   90.00
_cell.angle_beta   90.00
_cell.angle_gamma   90.00
#
_symmetry.space_group_name_H-M   'P 1'
#
loop_
_entity.id
_entity.type
_entity.pdbx_description
1 polymer ?
#
loop_
_entity_poly.entity_id
_entity_poly.type
_entity_poly.pdbx_seq_one_letter_code
_entity_poly.pdbx_strand_id
1 'polypeptide(L)'
;AIKERMSLQEIETLMPHDLINAKPVTAVIKEFFGSSQLSQFMDQTNPLSEVTHKRRLSALGPGGLTRERAGFEVRDVHTTHYGRICPIETPEGPNIGLIASLSTYARVNEFGFVETPYRKVEQGVVTNDVAFYSALEEEKHTIAQVNAETDKKGKFTNALVSSRRGGEFVQARAEDVDLMDVSPNQLVSVAASLIPFLENDDANRALMGSNMQRQAVPLLRTAAPLVGTGIEAIVARDSGVTCVARRDGTVESVDAGRIVVKADVPPNLSDVTSEVDIYNLLKYQRSNQNTCLNQKPIVSKGDKVRKGDVIADGPATETGELALGQNVVVAFMPW
;
A
#
# COMPACT_ATOMS: atom_id res chain seq x y z
N ALA A 1 -12.43 19.11 35.89
CA ALA A 1 -13.57 18.16 35.88
C ALA A 1 -13.44 17.06 36.96
N ILE A 2 -12.59 16.02 36.81
CA ILE A 2 -12.55 14.90 37.79
C ILE A 2 -12.00 15.37 39.15
N LYS A 3 -10.89 16.12 39.16
CA LYS A 3 -10.33 16.70 40.39
C LYS A 3 -11.31 17.60 41.14
N GLU A 4 -12.13 18.37 40.41
CA GLU A 4 -13.16 19.24 40.99
C GLU A 4 -14.31 18.43 41.61
N ARG A 5 -14.73 17.32 40.99
CA ARG A 5 -15.76 16.43 41.57
C ARG A 5 -15.27 15.72 42.83
N MET A 6 -14.00 15.33 42.86
CA MET A 6 -13.38 14.74 44.06
C MET A 6 -13.28 15.73 45.24
N SER A 7 -13.16 17.03 44.97
CA SER A 7 -13.10 18.05 46.02
C SER A 7 -14.47 18.44 46.61
N LEU A 8 -15.57 18.09 45.94
CA LEU A 8 -16.93 18.54 46.30
C LEU A 8 -17.81 17.46 46.95
N GLN A 9 -17.37 16.20 46.98
CA GLN A 9 -18.18 15.06 47.40
C GLN A 9 -17.53 14.26 48.54
N GLU A 10 -18.36 13.76 49.46
CA GLU A 10 -17.92 12.99 50.62
C GLU A 10 -17.39 11.60 50.19
N ILE A 11 -16.21 11.24 50.71
CA ILE A 11 -15.39 10.10 50.23
C ILE A 11 -16.06 8.73 50.48
N GLU A 12 -16.93 8.62 51.49
CA GLU A 12 -17.45 7.33 51.95
C GLU A 12 -18.49 6.67 51.03
N THR A 13 -19.11 7.41 50.10
CA THR A 13 -20.18 6.89 49.22
C THR A 13 -19.80 6.86 47.74
N LEU A 14 -18.56 7.21 47.41
CA LEU A 14 -18.16 7.56 46.06
C LEU A 14 -17.70 6.33 45.27
N MET A 15 -18.43 6.00 44.20
CA MET A 15 -18.06 4.91 43.29
C MET A 15 -17.31 5.47 42.06
N PRO A 16 -16.39 4.71 41.43
CA PRO A 16 -15.59 5.20 40.31
C PRO A 16 -16.39 5.73 39.11
N HIS A 17 -17.60 5.21 38.87
CA HIS A 17 -18.45 5.65 37.77
C HIS A 17 -19.07 7.04 37.98
N ASP A 18 -19.18 7.53 39.23
CA ASP A 18 -19.69 8.86 39.55
C ASP A 18 -18.66 9.96 39.22
N LEU A 19 -17.37 9.61 39.31
CA LEU A 19 -16.24 10.49 39.02
C LEU A 19 -15.97 10.63 37.52
N ILE A 20 -16.23 9.57 36.74
CA ILE A 20 -15.88 9.50 35.32
C ILE A 20 -17.02 10.07 34.47
N ASN A 21 -16.76 11.21 33.82
CA ASN A 21 -17.64 11.73 32.78
C ASN A 21 -17.08 11.35 31.40
N ALA A 22 -17.75 10.44 30.69
CA ALA A 22 -17.35 9.99 29.35
C ALA A 22 -17.76 10.96 28.21
N LYS A 23 -18.63 11.95 28.49
CA LYS A 23 -19.12 12.88 27.45
C LYS A 23 -17.99 13.68 26.77
N PRO A 24 -17.00 14.25 27.49
CA PRO A 24 -15.89 14.96 26.85
C PRO A 24 -15.06 14.05 25.95
N VAL A 25 -14.80 12.81 26.37
CA VAL A 25 -14.03 11.84 25.56
C VAL A 25 -14.77 11.53 24.26
N THR A 26 -16.08 11.27 24.34
CA THR A 26 -16.91 11.00 23.16
C THR A 26 -16.98 12.21 22.24
N ALA A 27 -17.08 13.43 22.80
CA ALA A 27 -17.11 14.66 22.03
C ALA A 27 -15.82 14.88 21.25
N VAL A 28 -14.65 14.68 21.88
CA VAL A 28 -13.34 14.82 21.22
C VAL A 28 -13.18 13.81 20.08
N ILE A 29 -13.59 12.55 20.28
CA ILE A 29 -13.53 11.53 19.22
C ILE A 29 -14.46 11.90 18.06
N LYS A 30 -15.69 12.34 18.36
CA LYS A 30 -16.68 12.73 17.35
C LYS A 30 -16.22 13.96 16.56
N GLU A 31 -15.63 14.95 17.24
CA GLU A 31 -15.04 16.12 16.61
C GLU A 31 -13.88 15.73 15.69
N PHE A 32 -12.96 14.89 16.18
CA PHE A 32 -11.83 14.42 15.37
C PHE A 32 -12.29 13.74 14.07
N PHE A 33 -13.18 12.74 14.14
CA PHE A 33 -13.63 12.05 12.92
C PHE A 33 -14.59 12.89 12.06
N GLY A 34 -15.30 13.85 12.66
CA GLY A 34 -16.30 14.66 11.96
C GLY A 34 -15.74 15.91 11.24
N SER A 35 -14.68 16.53 11.78
CA SER A 35 -14.18 17.82 11.27
C SER A 35 -12.67 17.89 11.02
N SER A 36 -11.88 16.88 11.41
CA SER A 36 -10.44 16.90 11.17
C SER A 36 -10.11 16.84 9.67
N GLN A 37 -9.13 17.64 9.24
CA GLN A 37 -8.61 17.61 7.86
C GLN A 37 -7.95 16.27 7.49
N LEU A 38 -7.51 15.51 8.49
CA LEU A 38 -6.92 14.17 8.31
C LEU A 38 -8.00 13.07 8.25
N SER A 39 -9.21 13.34 8.73
CA SER A 39 -10.37 12.45 8.59
C SER A 39 -11.02 12.72 7.23
N GLN A 40 -10.49 12.09 6.19
CA GLN A 40 -10.90 12.34 4.81
C GLN A 40 -11.99 11.35 4.37
N PHE A 41 -12.93 11.83 3.56
CA PHE A 41 -13.89 10.97 2.91
C PHE A 41 -13.16 10.08 1.89
N MET A 42 -13.34 8.77 2.02
CA MET A 42 -12.53 7.82 1.26
C MET A 42 -12.83 7.88 -0.24
N ASP A 43 -11.78 8.10 -1.04
CA ASP A 43 -11.78 7.91 -2.49
C ASP A 43 -11.90 6.43 -2.88
N GLN A 44 -13.10 6.04 -3.29
CA GLN A 44 -13.51 4.71 -3.72
C GLN A 44 -13.98 4.73 -5.18
N THR A 45 -13.24 5.42 -6.04
CA THR A 45 -13.46 5.37 -7.49
C THR A 45 -13.17 3.96 -8.02
N ASN A 46 -12.01 3.41 -7.65
CA ASN A 46 -11.55 2.07 -8.03
C ASN A 46 -10.61 1.50 -6.95
N PRO A 47 -10.20 0.21 -7.04
CA PRO A 47 -9.39 -0.42 -5.99
C PRO A 47 -8.03 0.27 -5.75
N LEU A 48 -7.42 0.83 -6.80
CA LEU A 48 -6.15 1.56 -6.70
C LEU A 48 -6.33 2.90 -5.97
N SER A 49 -7.43 3.63 -6.21
CA SER A 49 -7.72 4.87 -5.48
C SER A 49 -7.83 4.62 -3.97
N GLU A 50 -8.41 3.49 -3.58
CA GLU A 50 -8.54 3.11 -2.17
C GLU A 50 -7.18 2.80 -1.51
N VAL A 51 -6.35 2.00 -2.18
CA VAL A 51 -5.02 1.61 -1.67
C VAL A 51 -4.12 2.83 -1.55
N THR A 52 -4.08 3.67 -2.59
CA THR A 52 -3.24 4.88 -2.61
C THR A 52 -3.69 5.89 -1.55
N HIS A 53 -5.01 6.05 -1.33
CA HIS A 53 -5.52 6.94 -0.29
C HIS A 53 -5.14 6.47 1.12
N LYS A 54 -5.20 5.16 1.40
CA LYS A 54 -4.76 4.58 2.68
C LYS A 54 -3.26 4.73 2.92
N ARG A 55 -2.45 4.85 1.85
CA ARG A 55 -0.99 4.99 1.88
C ARG A 55 -0.49 6.44 1.69
N ARG A 56 -1.40 7.41 1.74
CA ARG A 56 -1.11 8.83 1.53
C ARG A 56 -0.43 9.46 2.74
N LEU A 57 0.61 10.23 2.49
CA LEU A 57 1.28 11.10 3.45
C LEU A 57 0.87 12.55 3.17
N SER A 58 0.41 13.26 4.20
CA SER A 58 0.01 14.67 4.11
C SER A 58 0.85 15.50 5.06
N ALA A 59 1.54 16.51 4.52
CA ALA A 59 2.22 17.54 5.31
C ALA A 59 1.24 18.63 5.80
N LEU A 60 0.00 18.62 5.31
CA LEU A 60 -1.08 19.52 5.69
C LEU A 60 -1.89 18.96 6.86
N GLY A 61 -2.38 19.85 7.73
CA GLY A 61 -3.25 19.49 8.85
C GLY A 61 -2.91 20.26 10.13
N PRO A 62 -3.66 20.05 11.22
CA PRO A 62 -3.32 20.61 12.53
C PRO A 62 -1.90 20.19 12.96
N GLY A 63 -1.03 21.16 13.24
CA GLY A 63 0.39 20.93 13.57
C GLY A 63 1.31 20.75 12.36
N GLY A 64 0.77 20.72 11.14
CA GLY A 64 1.53 20.68 9.89
C GLY A 64 1.71 22.04 9.23
N LEU A 65 1.98 22.03 7.93
CA LEU A 65 2.14 23.22 7.11
C LEU A 65 0.78 23.74 6.61
N THR A 66 0.70 25.05 6.39
CA THR A 66 -0.36 25.65 5.57
C THR A 66 0.14 25.82 4.15
N ARG A 67 -0.77 25.80 3.15
CA ARG A 67 -0.41 25.92 1.73
C ARG A 67 0.40 27.18 1.41
N GLU A 68 0.09 28.28 2.08
CA GLU A 68 0.74 29.59 1.90
C GLU A 68 2.15 29.65 2.50
N ARG A 69 2.41 28.88 3.56
CA ARG A 69 3.72 28.83 4.23
C ARG A 69 4.65 27.76 3.65
N ALA A 70 4.12 26.89 2.80
CA ALA A 70 4.89 25.86 2.14
C ALA A 70 5.69 26.42 0.96
N GLY A 71 6.95 26.77 1.23
CA GLY A 71 7.92 27.22 0.22
C GLY A 71 8.34 26.12 -0.76
N PHE A 72 9.32 26.42 -1.61
CA PHE A 72 9.81 25.49 -2.62
C PHE A 72 10.57 24.31 -1.99
N GLU A 73 11.41 24.56 -0.99
CA GLU A 73 12.28 23.55 -0.36
C GLU A 73 11.52 22.38 0.26
N VAL A 74 10.33 22.62 0.81
CA VAL A 74 9.50 21.57 1.43
C VAL A 74 8.71 20.74 0.41
N ARG A 75 8.68 21.18 -0.86
CA ARG A 75 7.95 20.49 -1.95
C ARG A 75 8.88 19.67 -2.83
N ASP A 76 10.19 19.94 -2.76
CA ASP A 76 11.18 19.28 -3.59
C ASP A 76 11.46 17.85 -3.12
N VAL A 77 12.01 17.03 -4.01
CA VAL A 77 12.37 15.65 -3.72
C VAL A 77 13.70 15.62 -2.99
N HIS A 78 13.68 15.19 -1.73
CA HIS A 78 14.89 15.01 -0.95
C HIS A 78 15.52 13.64 -1.17
N THR A 79 16.85 13.53 -1.10
CA THR A 79 17.59 12.27 -1.32
C THR A 79 17.16 11.14 -0.36
N THR A 80 16.80 11.49 0.87
CA THR A 80 16.30 10.54 1.88
C THR A 80 14.92 9.95 1.57
N HIS A 81 14.19 10.52 0.61
CA HIS A 81 12.90 9.97 0.16
C HIS A 81 13.07 8.62 -0.55
N TYR A 82 14.28 8.28 -1.03
CA TYR A 82 14.56 7.03 -1.72
C TYR A 82 14.06 5.82 -0.90
N GLY A 83 13.16 5.04 -1.49
CA GLY A 83 12.61 3.85 -0.86
C GLY A 83 11.56 4.11 0.24
N ARG A 84 11.23 5.36 0.54
CA ARG A 84 10.32 5.79 1.63
C ARG A 84 9.10 6.52 1.10
N ILE A 85 9.33 7.56 0.30
CA ILE A 85 8.31 8.42 -0.29
C ILE A 85 8.50 8.39 -1.80
N CYS A 86 7.43 8.15 -2.54
CA CYS A 86 7.50 8.10 -4.00
C CYS A 86 7.82 9.48 -4.59
N PRO A 87 8.84 9.61 -5.45
CA PRO A 87 9.17 10.89 -6.08
C PRO A 87 8.25 11.26 -7.26
N ILE A 88 7.46 10.30 -7.76
CA ILE A 88 6.60 10.47 -8.95
C ILE A 88 5.16 10.82 -8.55
N GLU A 89 4.61 10.09 -7.56
CA GLU A 89 3.20 10.19 -7.23
C GLU A 89 2.93 11.35 -6.26
N THR A 90 2.55 12.49 -6.83
CA THR A 90 2.05 13.66 -6.11
C THR A 90 0.89 14.28 -6.90
N PRO A 91 -0.10 14.92 -6.24
CA PRO A 91 -1.12 15.68 -6.96
C PRO A 91 -0.52 16.80 -7.81
N GLU A 92 -1.15 17.05 -8.95
CA GLU A 92 -0.87 18.22 -9.78
C GLU A 92 -1.47 19.49 -9.14
N GLY A 93 -0.82 20.64 -9.34
CA GLY A 93 -1.32 21.93 -8.90
C GLY A 93 -0.87 22.36 -7.49
N PRO A 94 -1.71 23.06 -6.70
CA PRO A 94 -1.26 23.75 -5.48
C PRO A 94 -0.74 22.84 -4.36
N ASN A 95 -1.09 21.55 -4.37
CA ASN A 95 -0.69 20.57 -3.36
C ASN A 95 0.55 19.75 -3.77
N ILE A 96 1.20 20.08 -4.89
CA ILE A 96 2.42 19.39 -5.33
C ILE A 96 3.49 19.39 -4.23
N GLY A 97 4.05 18.21 -3.94
CA GLY A 97 5.07 18.00 -2.90
C GLY A 97 4.55 17.99 -1.46
N LEU A 98 3.30 18.41 -1.22
CA LEU A 98 2.70 18.45 0.14
C LEU A 98 1.86 17.22 0.45
N ILE A 99 1.44 16.51 -0.59
CA ILE A 99 0.77 15.23 -0.52
C ILE A 99 1.61 14.27 -1.34
N ALA A 100 2.08 13.21 -0.70
CA ALA A 100 2.87 12.17 -1.34
C ALA A 100 2.31 10.80 -0.98
N SER A 101 2.83 9.76 -1.61
CA SER A 101 2.46 8.37 -1.35
C SER A 101 3.66 7.60 -0.84
N LEU A 102 3.44 6.69 0.12
CA LEU A 102 4.48 5.76 0.58
C LEU A 102 4.99 4.90 -0.59
N SER A 103 6.30 4.67 -0.64
CA SER A 103 6.91 3.73 -1.59
C SER A 103 6.45 2.29 -1.30
N THR A 104 6.68 1.38 -2.25
CA THR A 104 6.11 0.02 -2.24
C THR A 104 6.48 -0.80 -1.00
N TYR A 105 7.77 -0.80 -0.61
CA TYR A 105 8.25 -1.58 0.55
C TYR A 105 8.47 -0.75 1.82
N ALA A 106 8.08 0.52 1.81
CA ALA A 106 8.23 1.39 2.97
C ALA A 106 7.33 0.94 4.13
N ARG A 107 7.84 1.04 5.35
CA ARG A 107 7.08 0.82 6.60
C ARG A 107 7.31 1.96 7.59
N VAL A 108 6.39 2.14 8.53
CA VAL A 108 6.53 3.11 9.62
C VAL A 108 6.89 2.35 10.90
N ASN A 109 7.95 2.76 11.59
CA ASN A 109 8.36 2.14 12.85
C ASN A 109 7.60 2.71 14.07
N GLU A 110 7.87 2.16 15.27
CA GLU A 110 7.17 2.54 16.51
C GLU A 110 7.36 4.02 16.89
N PHE A 111 8.43 4.66 16.41
CA PHE A 111 8.73 6.07 16.65
C PHE A 111 8.14 7.00 15.57
N GLY A 112 7.53 6.45 14.53
CA GLY A 112 6.93 7.21 13.42
C GLY A 112 7.88 7.51 12.26
N PHE A 113 9.10 6.96 12.24
CA PHE A 113 10.02 7.10 11.11
C PHE A 113 9.69 6.11 9.99
N VAL A 114 9.85 6.54 8.75
CA VAL A 114 9.70 5.68 7.58
C VAL A 114 11.02 4.94 7.32
N GLU A 115 10.94 3.62 7.29
CA GLU A 115 12.04 2.71 7.02
C GLU A 115 11.86 2.03 5.68
N THR A 116 12.98 1.63 5.08
CA THR A 116 13.01 0.88 3.83
C THR A 116 13.94 -0.33 3.97
N PRO A 117 13.65 -1.47 3.33
CA PRO A 117 14.44 -2.68 3.50
C PRO A 117 15.69 -2.66 2.63
N TYR A 118 16.79 -3.22 3.15
CA TYR A 118 18.02 -3.48 2.41
C TYR A 118 18.52 -4.90 2.70
N ARG A 119 19.19 -5.50 1.72
CA ARG A 119 19.95 -6.74 1.89
C ARG A 119 21.33 -6.41 2.45
N LYS A 120 21.76 -7.16 3.47
CA LYS A 120 23.11 -7.00 4.01
C LYS A 120 24.15 -7.59 3.08
N VAL A 121 25.28 -6.89 2.94
CA VAL A 121 26.46 -7.36 2.22
C VAL A 121 27.57 -7.62 3.23
N GLU A 122 28.14 -8.82 3.19
CA GLU A 122 29.27 -9.20 4.04
C GLU A 122 30.46 -9.58 3.16
N GLN A 123 31.58 -8.86 3.31
CA GLN A 123 32.82 -9.11 2.56
C GLN A 123 32.61 -9.20 1.02
N GLY A 124 31.75 -8.33 0.48
CA GLY A 124 31.42 -8.29 -0.95
C GLY A 124 30.49 -9.41 -1.43
N VAL A 125 29.84 -10.13 -0.51
CA VAL A 125 28.81 -11.14 -0.80
C VAL A 125 27.45 -10.65 -0.29
N VAL A 126 26.49 -10.54 -1.19
CA VAL A 126 25.12 -10.14 -0.89
C VAL A 126 24.38 -11.31 -0.24
N THR A 127 23.95 -11.12 1.00
CA THR A 127 23.21 -12.12 1.76
C THR A 127 21.71 -12.07 1.47
N ASN A 128 20.95 -13.04 1.99
CA ASN A 128 19.48 -13.02 1.95
C ASN A 128 18.88 -12.39 3.23
N ASP A 129 19.71 -11.88 4.15
CA ASP A 129 19.24 -11.18 5.34
C ASP A 129 18.77 -9.78 4.96
N VAL A 130 17.51 -9.49 5.24
CA VAL A 130 16.86 -8.21 4.94
C VAL A 130 16.56 -7.50 6.23
N ALA A 131 17.15 -6.32 6.40
CA ALA A 131 16.90 -5.44 7.53
C ALA A 131 16.35 -4.10 7.06
N PHE A 132 15.55 -3.46 7.91
CA PHE A 132 14.95 -2.16 7.63
C PHE A 132 15.78 -1.07 8.28
N TYR A 133 15.97 0.03 7.54
CA TYR A 133 16.80 1.14 7.96
C TYR A 133 16.03 2.46 7.87
N SER A 134 16.14 3.27 8.92
CA SER A 134 15.71 4.66 8.90
C SER A 134 16.66 5.53 8.07
N ALA A 135 16.25 6.76 7.73
CA ALA A 135 17.09 7.65 6.93
C ALA A 135 18.43 8.00 7.60
N LEU A 136 18.44 8.08 8.94
CA LEU A 136 19.64 8.40 9.73
C LEU A 136 20.63 7.23 9.83
N GLU A 137 20.11 6.00 9.88
CA GLU A 137 20.95 4.81 9.88
C GLU A 137 21.54 4.56 8.49
N GLU A 138 20.73 4.79 7.45
CA GLU A 138 21.12 4.64 6.05
C GLU A 138 22.33 5.50 5.67
N GLU A 139 22.42 6.74 6.19
CA GLU A 139 23.45 7.72 5.81
C GLU A 139 24.88 7.21 6.01
N LYS A 140 25.09 6.34 7.00
CA LYS A 140 26.42 5.81 7.37
C LYS A 140 26.90 4.70 6.44
N HIS A 141 26.00 4.08 5.68
CA HIS A 141 26.26 2.89 4.90
C HIS A 141 26.47 3.20 3.42
N THR A 142 27.29 2.39 2.75
CA THR A 142 27.43 2.40 1.29
C THR A 142 26.47 1.38 0.69
N ILE A 143 25.55 1.84 -0.16
CA ILE A 143 24.43 1.02 -0.67
C ILE A 143 24.58 0.81 -2.17
N ALA A 144 24.66 -0.44 -2.61
CA ALA A 144 24.66 -0.81 -4.02
C ALA A 144 23.24 -0.85 -4.60
N GLN A 145 23.13 -0.53 -5.89
CA GLN A 145 21.88 -0.67 -6.65
C GLN A 145 21.54 -2.15 -6.93
N VAL A 146 20.26 -2.46 -7.11
CA VAL A 146 19.80 -3.85 -7.38
C VAL A 146 20.38 -4.44 -8.66
N ASN A 147 20.64 -3.60 -9.67
CA ASN A 147 21.15 -4.00 -10.97
C ASN A 147 22.66 -4.31 -10.97
N ALA A 148 23.34 -4.20 -9.83
CA ALA A 148 24.74 -4.61 -9.72
C ALA A 148 24.89 -6.11 -10.01
N GLU A 149 25.80 -6.44 -10.94
CA GLU A 149 26.03 -7.82 -11.34
C GLU A 149 26.63 -8.65 -10.20
N THR A 150 25.97 -9.78 -9.90
CA THR A 150 26.37 -10.72 -8.85
C THR A 150 26.48 -12.14 -9.41
N ASP A 151 27.39 -12.94 -8.85
CA ASP A 151 27.51 -14.36 -9.19
C ASP A 151 26.42 -15.21 -8.51
N LYS A 152 26.36 -16.51 -8.81
CA LYS A 152 25.39 -17.45 -8.21
C LYS A 152 25.51 -17.57 -6.69
N LYS A 153 26.62 -17.12 -6.09
CA LYS A 153 26.87 -17.13 -4.65
C LYS A 153 26.62 -15.76 -4.01
N GLY A 154 26.19 -14.76 -4.80
CA GLY A 154 25.92 -13.40 -4.35
C GLY A 154 27.14 -12.48 -4.31
N LYS A 155 28.30 -12.90 -4.82
CA LYS A 155 29.49 -12.06 -4.86
C LYS A 155 29.44 -11.09 -6.04
N PHE A 156 29.82 -9.84 -5.84
CA PHE A 156 29.92 -8.88 -6.95
C PHE A 156 30.94 -9.34 -8.00
N THR A 157 30.57 -9.27 -9.28
CA THR A 157 31.46 -9.61 -10.40
C THR A 157 32.47 -8.49 -10.67
N ASN A 158 32.03 -7.24 -10.53
CA ASN A 158 32.83 -6.05 -10.78
C ASN A 158 33.59 -5.61 -9.53
N ALA A 159 34.82 -5.11 -9.74
CA ALA A 159 35.64 -4.59 -8.64
C ALA A 159 35.11 -3.26 -8.08
N LEU A 160 34.51 -2.44 -8.96
CA LEU A 160 33.83 -1.19 -8.61
C LEU A 160 32.34 -1.33 -8.88
N VAL A 161 31.53 -0.94 -7.90
CA VAL A 161 30.07 -1.04 -7.93
C VAL A 161 29.47 0.35 -7.76
N SER A 162 28.55 0.69 -8.66
CA SER A 162 27.76 1.93 -8.56
C SER A 162 26.93 1.90 -7.29
N SER A 163 27.21 2.83 -6.38
CA SER A 163 26.65 2.86 -5.04
C SER A 163 26.21 4.26 -4.67
N ARG A 164 25.46 4.37 -3.57
CA ARG A 164 25.08 5.64 -2.96
C ARG A 164 25.57 5.69 -1.52
N ARG A 165 26.04 6.86 -1.10
CA ARG A 165 26.48 7.15 0.26
C ARG A 165 26.12 8.59 0.62
N GLY A 166 25.40 8.79 1.72
CA GLY A 166 24.95 10.12 2.14
C GLY A 166 24.11 10.87 1.09
N GLY A 167 23.44 10.16 0.18
CA GLY A 167 22.65 10.75 -0.91
C GLY A 167 23.44 11.09 -2.18
N GLU A 168 24.76 10.90 -2.20
CA GLU A 168 25.59 11.08 -3.39
C GLU A 168 25.89 9.75 -4.09
N PHE A 169 26.01 9.79 -5.42
CA PHE A 169 26.41 8.63 -6.22
C PHE A 169 27.93 8.49 -6.23
N VAL A 170 28.42 7.34 -5.80
CA VAL A 170 29.85 7.02 -5.69
C VAL A 170 30.14 5.66 -6.32
N GLN A 171 31.36 5.50 -6.85
CA GLN A 171 31.87 4.18 -7.24
C GLN A 171 32.63 3.60 -6.04
N ALA A 172 32.05 2.62 -5.37
CA ALA A 172 32.65 1.97 -4.22
C ALA A 172 33.30 0.64 -4.63
N ARG A 173 34.35 0.21 -3.94
CA ARG A 173 34.87 -1.15 -4.12
C ARG A 173 33.86 -2.13 -3.58
N ALA A 174 33.77 -3.31 -4.20
CA ALA A 174 32.85 -4.37 -3.77
C ALA A 174 32.98 -4.75 -2.28
N GLU A 175 34.17 -4.60 -1.70
CA GLU A 175 34.47 -4.84 -0.29
C GLU A 175 34.00 -3.74 0.66
N ASP A 176 33.80 -2.52 0.16
CA ASP A 176 33.35 -1.35 0.93
C ASP A 176 31.81 -1.15 0.89
N VAL A 177 31.08 -2.04 0.21
CA VAL A 177 29.62 -2.02 0.12
C VAL A 177 29.03 -2.74 1.34
N ASP A 178 28.17 -2.04 2.08
CA ASP A 178 27.53 -2.59 3.29
C ASP A 178 26.14 -3.16 3.00
N LEU A 179 25.40 -2.54 2.08
CA LEU A 179 23.98 -2.80 1.84
C LEU A 179 23.69 -2.86 0.33
N MET A 180 22.59 -3.51 -0.03
CA MET A 180 22.06 -3.52 -1.39
C MET A 180 20.54 -3.36 -1.38
N ASP A 181 20.01 -2.60 -2.33
CA ASP A 181 18.56 -2.48 -2.56
C ASP A 181 17.90 -3.87 -2.76
N VAL A 182 16.61 -4.01 -2.42
CA VAL A 182 15.89 -5.30 -2.50
C VAL A 182 15.24 -5.50 -3.87
N SER A 183 14.68 -4.44 -4.44
CA SER A 183 13.91 -4.48 -5.69
C SER A 183 13.99 -3.15 -6.43
N PRO A 184 14.01 -3.12 -7.77
CA PRO A 184 13.96 -1.85 -8.51
C PRO A 184 12.69 -1.03 -8.21
N ASN A 185 11.58 -1.71 -7.89
CA ASN A 185 10.30 -1.07 -7.55
C ASN A 185 10.29 -0.48 -6.14
N GLN A 186 11.39 -0.57 -5.39
CA GLN A 186 11.52 -0.01 -4.05
C GLN A 186 11.40 1.51 -4.03
N LEU A 187 11.85 2.19 -5.08
CA LEU A 187 11.82 3.64 -5.18
C LEU A 187 10.39 4.19 -5.31
N VAL A 188 9.55 3.51 -6.08
CA VAL A 188 8.27 4.02 -6.56
C VAL A 188 7.10 3.55 -5.69
N SER A 189 5.95 4.22 -5.82
CA SER A 189 4.69 3.83 -5.17
C SER A 189 4.00 2.71 -5.92
N VAL A 190 2.93 2.20 -5.31
CA VAL A 190 2.06 1.18 -5.90
C VAL A 190 1.44 1.66 -7.23
N ALA A 191 1.01 2.91 -7.34
CA ALA A 191 0.41 3.41 -8.58
C ALA A 191 1.44 3.60 -9.71
N ALA A 192 2.63 4.12 -9.39
CA ALA A 192 3.69 4.30 -10.37
C ALA A 192 4.27 2.95 -10.83
N SER A 193 4.37 1.97 -9.94
CA SER A 193 4.88 0.63 -10.28
C SER A 193 3.94 -0.21 -11.14
N LEU A 194 2.68 0.22 -11.34
CA LEU A 194 1.74 -0.38 -12.30
C LEU A 194 1.95 0.10 -13.75
N ILE A 195 2.83 1.08 -13.98
CA ILE A 195 3.13 1.59 -15.32
C ILE A 195 4.20 0.68 -15.95
N PRO A 196 3.88 -0.09 -17.01
CA PRO A 196 4.90 -0.87 -17.71
C PRO A 196 5.85 0.07 -18.46
N PHE A 197 7.14 -0.31 -18.53
CA PHE A 197 8.19 0.46 -19.21
C PHE A 197 8.42 1.87 -18.63
N LEU A 198 8.14 2.06 -17.35
CA LEU A 198 8.28 3.34 -16.64
C LEU A 198 9.66 4.01 -16.84
N GLU A 199 10.72 3.23 -16.98
CA GLU A 199 12.08 3.71 -17.22
C GLU A 199 12.26 4.44 -18.56
N ASN A 200 11.33 4.29 -19.50
CA ASN A 200 11.32 4.97 -20.79
C ASN A 200 10.43 6.22 -20.81
N ASP A 201 9.69 6.47 -19.73
CA ASP A 201 8.77 7.60 -19.60
C ASP A 201 9.43 8.77 -18.85
N ASP A 202 9.13 9.99 -19.29
CA ASP A 202 9.49 11.19 -18.53
C ASP A 202 8.72 11.24 -17.20
N ALA A 203 9.37 11.73 -16.14
CA ALA A 203 8.80 11.79 -14.80
C ALA A 203 7.48 12.55 -14.73
N ASN A 204 7.29 13.62 -15.52
CA ASN A 204 6.04 14.37 -15.52
C ASN A 204 4.89 13.56 -16.14
N ARG A 205 5.19 12.73 -17.14
CA ARG A 205 4.20 11.86 -17.79
C ARG A 205 3.86 10.66 -16.93
N ALA A 206 4.86 10.08 -16.27
CA ALA A 206 4.64 9.06 -15.26
C ALA A 206 3.78 9.56 -14.08
N LEU A 207 4.00 10.80 -13.62
CA LEU A 207 3.18 11.46 -12.60
C LEU A 207 1.72 11.54 -13.06
N MET A 208 1.47 12.08 -14.26
CA MET A 208 0.11 12.15 -14.82
C MET A 208 -0.50 10.76 -14.96
N GLY A 209 0.24 9.78 -15.48
CA GLY A 209 -0.22 8.40 -15.65
C GLY A 209 -0.63 7.75 -14.34
N SER A 210 0.19 7.85 -13.30
CA SER A 210 -0.12 7.33 -11.96
C SER A 210 -1.36 8.00 -11.34
N ASN A 211 -1.55 9.30 -11.57
CA ASN A 211 -2.73 10.03 -11.11
C ASN A 211 -4.00 9.65 -11.89
N MET A 212 -3.90 9.46 -13.21
CA MET A 212 -5.02 9.10 -14.08
C MET A 212 -5.54 7.69 -13.80
N GLN A 213 -4.68 6.74 -13.45
CA GLN A 213 -5.11 5.38 -13.07
C GLN A 213 -6.11 5.39 -11.90
N ARG A 214 -5.95 6.29 -10.93
CA ARG A 214 -6.86 6.42 -9.77
C ARG A 214 -8.24 6.97 -10.14
N GLN A 215 -8.36 7.59 -11.30
CA GLN A 215 -9.60 8.18 -11.82
C GLN A 215 -10.36 7.21 -12.74
N ALA A 216 -9.77 6.06 -13.08
CA ALA A 216 -10.41 5.08 -13.94
C ALA A 216 -11.70 4.55 -13.31
N VAL A 217 -12.79 4.57 -14.07
CA VAL A 217 -14.10 4.13 -13.60
C VAL A 217 -14.27 2.63 -13.84
N PRO A 218 -14.75 1.84 -12.87
CA PRO A 218 -15.01 0.42 -13.05
C PRO A 218 -16.00 0.15 -14.20
N LEU A 219 -15.58 -0.69 -15.14
CA LEU A 219 -16.39 -1.06 -16.30
C LEU A 219 -17.40 -2.17 -15.97
N LEU A 220 -18.43 -2.32 -16.81
CA LEU A 220 -19.41 -3.43 -16.68
C LEU A 220 -18.74 -4.81 -16.83
N ARG A 221 -17.81 -4.90 -17.79
CA ARG A 221 -16.91 -6.02 -18.02
C ARG A 221 -15.49 -5.50 -17.98
N THR A 222 -14.70 -6.06 -17.08
CA THR A 222 -13.28 -5.78 -16.91
C THR A 222 -12.47 -6.71 -17.81
N ALA A 223 -11.27 -6.26 -18.19
CA ALA A 223 -10.29 -7.09 -18.89
C ALA A 223 -8.91 -6.77 -18.32
N ALA A 224 -8.19 -7.78 -17.85
CA ALA A 224 -6.81 -7.65 -17.38
C ALA A 224 -5.91 -7.14 -18.51
N PRO A 225 -4.90 -6.32 -18.19
CA PRO A 225 -3.99 -5.81 -19.20
C PRO A 225 -3.17 -6.96 -19.81
N LEU A 226 -3.02 -6.98 -21.14
CA LEU A 226 -2.14 -7.96 -21.80
C LEU A 226 -0.66 -7.75 -21.45
N VAL A 227 -0.28 -6.51 -21.15
CA VAL A 227 1.07 -6.12 -20.71
C VAL A 227 0.94 -5.52 -19.33
N GLY A 228 1.37 -6.30 -18.31
CA GLY A 228 1.33 -5.91 -16.90
C GLY A 228 2.72 -5.90 -16.26
N THR A 229 2.77 -5.50 -15.00
CA THR A 229 4.00 -5.34 -14.19
C THR A 229 4.15 -6.45 -13.14
N GLY A 230 3.08 -7.20 -12.85
CA GLY A 230 3.01 -8.25 -11.84
C GLY A 230 2.54 -7.76 -10.47
N ILE A 231 2.31 -6.45 -10.31
CA ILE A 231 1.80 -5.86 -9.06
C ILE A 231 0.26 -5.83 -9.03
N GLU A 232 -0.40 -5.99 -10.17
CA GLU A 232 -1.85 -5.95 -10.35
C GLU A 232 -2.58 -6.90 -9.41
N ALA A 233 -2.09 -8.15 -9.29
CA ALA A 233 -2.65 -9.16 -8.40
C ALA A 233 -2.53 -8.77 -6.91
N ILE A 234 -1.39 -8.19 -6.53
CA ILE A 234 -1.13 -7.74 -5.16
C ILE A 234 -2.07 -6.59 -4.80
N VAL A 235 -2.25 -5.62 -5.70
CA VAL A 235 -3.15 -4.48 -5.48
C VAL A 235 -4.59 -4.92 -5.37
N ALA A 236 -5.05 -5.79 -6.27
CA ALA A 236 -6.41 -6.32 -6.24
C ALA A 236 -6.69 -7.08 -4.93
N ARG A 237 -5.76 -7.91 -4.47
CA ARG A 237 -5.87 -8.65 -3.19
C ARG A 237 -5.83 -7.71 -1.98
N ASP A 238 -4.83 -6.84 -1.90
CA ASP A 238 -4.57 -6.02 -0.70
C ASP A 238 -5.48 -4.79 -0.60
N SER A 239 -6.19 -4.41 -1.68
CA SER A 239 -7.21 -3.36 -1.65
C SER A 239 -8.40 -3.68 -0.74
N GLY A 240 -8.71 -4.97 -0.56
CA GLY A 240 -9.87 -5.46 0.18
C GLY A 240 -11.19 -5.47 -0.61
N VAL A 241 -11.16 -5.13 -1.90
CA VAL A 241 -12.35 -5.17 -2.77
C VAL A 241 -12.65 -6.58 -3.30
N THR A 242 -11.63 -7.43 -3.36
CA THR A 242 -11.73 -8.83 -3.77
C THR A 242 -12.08 -9.71 -2.57
N CYS A 243 -12.71 -10.84 -2.83
CA CYS A 243 -12.96 -11.83 -1.78
C CYS A 243 -11.79 -12.80 -1.71
N VAL A 244 -11.14 -12.91 -0.55
CA VAL A 244 -9.94 -13.74 -0.34
C VAL A 244 -10.27 -14.90 0.59
N ALA A 245 -9.79 -16.10 0.25
CA ALA A 245 -9.94 -17.30 1.07
C ALA A 245 -9.16 -17.18 2.38
N ARG A 246 -9.85 -17.42 3.51
CA ARG A 246 -9.28 -17.33 4.86
C ARG A 246 -8.48 -18.57 5.26
N ARG A 247 -8.88 -19.73 4.72
CA ARG A 247 -8.34 -21.05 5.04
C ARG A 247 -8.21 -21.87 3.77
N ASP A 248 -7.31 -22.85 3.80
CA ASP A 248 -7.24 -23.88 2.77
C ASP A 248 -8.53 -24.70 2.79
N GLY A 249 -9.01 -25.11 1.62
CA GLY A 249 -10.23 -25.88 1.54
C GLY A 249 -10.69 -26.18 0.11
N THR A 250 -11.86 -26.80 0.02
CA THR A 250 -12.50 -27.13 -1.26
C THR A 250 -13.84 -26.40 -1.37
N VAL A 251 -14.10 -25.81 -2.53
CA VAL A 251 -15.34 -25.08 -2.80
C VAL A 251 -16.51 -26.06 -2.91
N GLU A 252 -17.46 -25.97 -1.98
CA GLU A 252 -18.61 -26.86 -1.91
C GLU A 252 -19.79 -26.36 -2.76
N SER A 253 -20.03 -25.05 -2.74
CA SER A 253 -21.06 -24.42 -3.56
C SER A 253 -20.69 -22.99 -3.92
N VAL A 254 -21.06 -22.58 -5.12
CA VAL A 254 -20.86 -21.23 -5.66
C VAL A 254 -22.18 -20.75 -6.24
N ASP A 255 -22.62 -19.58 -5.82
CA ASP A 255 -23.70 -18.85 -6.46
C ASP A 255 -23.29 -17.39 -6.68
N ALA A 256 -24.15 -16.60 -7.34
CA ALA A 256 -23.82 -15.22 -7.68
C ALA A 256 -23.72 -14.27 -6.47
N GLY A 257 -24.21 -14.68 -5.29
CA GLY A 257 -24.29 -13.87 -4.07
C GLY A 257 -23.46 -14.42 -2.90
N ARG A 258 -23.00 -15.67 -2.94
CA ARG A 258 -22.17 -16.28 -1.92
C ARG A 258 -21.32 -17.44 -2.45
N ILE A 259 -20.20 -17.67 -1.77
CA ILE A 259 -19.29 -18.79 -1.98
C ILE A 259 -19.18 -19.56 -0.67
N VAL A 260 -19.26 -20.89 -0.74
CA VAL A 260 -19.17 -21.77 0.42
C VAL A 260 -17.95 -22.67 0.24
N VAL A 261 -16.98 -22.54 1.14
CA VAL A 261 -15.73 -23.30 1.14
C VAL A 261 -15.71 -24.22 2.35
N LYS A 262 -15.56 -25.52 2.11
CA LYS A 262 -15.30 -26.50 3.18
C LYS A 262 -13.82 -26.42 3.53
N ALA A 263 -13.50 -26.02 4.75
CA ALA A 263 -12.13 -25.86 5.20
C ALA A 263 -11.47 -27.22 5.44
N ASP A 264 -10.20 -27.33 5.07
CA ASP A 264 -9.37 -28.50 5.38
C ASP A 264 -8.93 -28.38 6.85
N VAL A 265 -9.72 -28.94 7.78
CA VAL A 265 -9.40 -28.93 9.21
C VAL A 265 -8.40 -30.05 9.52
N PRO A 266 -7.23 -29.77 10.12
CA PRO A 266 -6.34 -30.83 10.58
C PRO A 266 -7.01 -31.62 11.73
N PRO A 267 -6.84 -32.95 11.79
CA PRO A 267 -7.60 -33.84 12.68
C PRO A 267 -7.38 -33.64 14.19
N ASN A 268 -6.51 -32.71 14.61
CA ASN A 268 -6.06 -32.54 15.99
C ASN A 268 -6.59 -31.28 16.71
N LEU A 269 -7.47 -30.47 16.11
CA LEU A 269 -8.10 -29.35 16.82
C LEU A 269 -9.57 -29.66 17.11
N SER A 270 -9.82 -30.08 18.36
CA SER A 270 -11.12 -30.17 19.00
C SER A 270 -11.71 -28.78 19.31
N ASP A 271 -11.67 -27.85 18.37
CA ASP A 271 -12.24 -26.52 18.54
C ASP A 271 -13.49 -26.36 17.68
N VAL A 272 -14.51 -25.75 18.31
CA VAL A 272 -15.89 -25.48 17.86
C VAL A 272 -15.93 -24.50 16.67
N THR A 273 -15.08 -24.73 15.67
CA THR A 273 -14.93 -23.90 14.49
C THR A 273 -15.78 -24.51 13.39
N SER A 274 -16.71 -23.73 12.82
CA SER A 274 -17.49 -24.14 11.66
C SER A 274 -16.58 -24.77 10.59
N GLU A 275 -16.87 -26.01 10.19
CA GLU A 275 -16.16 -26.73 9.12
C GLU A 275 -16.27 -26.03 7.76
N VAL A 276 -17.18 -25.05 7.66
CA VAL A 276 -17.53 -24.34 6.45
C VAL A 276 -17.34 -22.84 6.64
N ASP A 277 -16.65 -22.22 5.68
CA ASP A 277 -16.54 -20.78 5.51
C ASP A 277 -17.55 -20.29 4.46
N ILE A 278 -18.38 -19.31 4.86
CA ILE A 278 -19.37 -18.67 3.98
C ILE A 278 -18.90 -17.26 3.67
N TYR A 279 -18.76 -16.95 2.38
CA TYR A 279 -18.36 -15.64 1.87
C TYR A 279 -19.55 -15.01 1.16
N ASN A 280 -20.10 -13.92 1.69
CA ASN A 280 -21.18 -13.18 1.05
C ASN A 280 -20.60 -12.11 0.11
N LEU A 281 -21.08 -12.07 -1.13
CA LEU A 281 -20.62 -11.16 -2.16
C LEU A 281 -21.45 -9.88 -2.19
N LEU A 282 -20.78 -8.75 -2.39
CA LEU A 282 -21.41 -7.44 -2.57
C LEU A 282 -21.98 -7.34 -3.99
N LYS A 283 -23.28 -7.04 -4.12
CA LYS A 283 -23.96 -6.93 -5.43
C LYS A 283 -24.55 -5.54 -5.61
N TYR A 284 -24.16 -4.87 -6.68
CA TYR A 284 -24.72 -3.59 -7.14
C TYR A 284 -24.85 -2.52 -6.04
N GLN A 285 -23.85 -2.42 -5.17
CA GLN A 285 -23.81 -1.37 -4.14
C GLN A 285 -23.21 -0.09 -4.72
N ARG A 286 -23.65 1.06 -4.22
CA ARG A 286 -23.13 2.36 -4.65
C ARG A 286 -21.88 2.71 -3.84
N SER A 287 -20.81 3.12 -4.51
CA SER A 287 -19.61 3.66 -3.85
C SER A 287 -19.77 5.12 -3.42
N ASN A 288 -18.78 5.63 -2.69
CA ASN A 288 -18.67 7.04 -2.32
C ASN A 288 -18.67 8.01 -3.51
N GLN A 289 -18.13 7.59 -4.66
CA GLN A 289 -18.06 8.38 -5.90
C GLN A 289 -19.20 8.05 -6.88
N ASN A 290 -20.27 7.41 -6.40
CA ASN A 290 -21.42 6.97 -7.20
C ASN A 290 -21.07 5.95 -8.30
N THR A 291 -19.97 5.21 -8.16
CA THR A 291 -19.66 4.05 -9.00
C THR A 291 -20.33 2.78 -8.46
N CYS A 292 -20.27 1.68 -9.21
CA CYS A 292 -20.90 0.41 -8.86
C CYS A 292 -19.88 -0.56 -8.25
N LEU A 293 -20.11 -0.96 -7.00
CA LEU A 293 -19.40 -2.03 -6.31
C LEU A 293 -20.15 -3.35 -6.56
N ASN A 294 -19.54 -4.24 -7.32
CA ASN A 294 -20.12 -5.53 -7.65
C ASN A 294 -19.03 -6.60 -7.67
N GLN A 295 -19.21 -7.63 -6.85
CA GLN A 295 -18.35 -8.79 -6.79
C GLN A 295 -18.90 -9.94 -7.64
N LYS A 296 -18.00 -10.73 -8.21
CA LYS A 296 -18.31 -11.88 -9.06
C LYS A 296 -17.42 -13.06 -8.65
N PRO A 297 -18.00 -14.25 -8.39
CA PRO A 297 -17.19 -15.42 -8.07
C PRO A 297 -16.32 -15.80 -9.26
N ILE A 298 -15.07 -16.21 -9.00
CA ILE A 298 -14.15 -16.72 -10.04
C ILE A 298 -13.88 -18.22 -9.91
N VAL A 299 -14.14 -18.79 -8.73
CA VAL A 299 -14.02 -20.22 -8.47
C VAL A 299 -15.26 -20.99 -8.89
N SER A 300 -15.06 -22.28 -9.18
CA SER A 300 -16.09 -23.26 -9.49
C SER A 300 -16.24 -24.28 -8.36
N LYS A 301 -17.38 -24.97 -8.32
CA LYS A 301 -17.61 -26.06 -7.36
C LYS A 301 -16.58 -27.17 -7.57
N GLY A 302 -15.91 -27.58 -6.49
CA GLY A 302 -14.87 -28.60 -6.50
C GLY A 302 -13.45 -28.05 -6.58
N ASP A 303 -13.28 -26.75 -6.81
CA ASP A 303 -11.95 -26.14 -6.84
C ASP A 303 -11.29 -26.17 -5.45
N LYS A 304 -9.99 -26.43 -5.42
CA LYS A 304 -9.18 -26.32 -4.20
C LYS A 304 -8.62 -24.92 -4.09
N VAL A 305 -8.85 -24.28 -2.96
CA VAL A 305 -8.39 -22.92 -2.66
C VAL A 305 -7.39 -22.97 -1.51
N ARG A 306 -6.37 -22.11 -1.57
CA ARG A 306 -5.44 -21.89 -0.46
C ARG A 306 -5.76 -20.59 0.25
N LYS A 307 -5.34 -20.50 1.50
CA LYS A 307 -5.36 -19.26 2.26
C LYS A 307 -4.61 -18.17 1.49
N GLY A 308 -5.31 -17.07 1.22
CA GLY A 308 -4.78 -15.94 0.47
C GLY A 308 -5.14 -15.91 -1.02
N ASP A 309 -5.74 -16.98 -1.55
CA ASP A 309 -6.23 -16.99 -2.93
C ASP A 309 -7.47 -16.11 -3.08
N VAL A 310 -7.56 -15.38 -4.19
CA VAL A 310 -8.76 -14.63 -4.55
C VAL A 310 -9.81 -15.62 -5.05
N ILE A 311 -11.00 -15.58 -4.47
CA ILE A 311 -12.14 -16.45 -4.82
C ILE A 311 -13.29 -15.70 -5.50
N ALA A 312 -13.32 -14.38 -5.36
CA ALA A 312 -14.23 -13.51 -6.11
C ALA A 312 -13.55 -12.20 -6.47
N ASP A 313 -13.75 -11.79 -7.72
CA ASP A 313 -13.38 -10.47 -8.22
C ASP A 313 -14.30 -9.40 -7.65
N GLY A 314 -13.77 -8.19 -7.51
CA GLY A 314 -14.50 -6.98 -7.18
C GLY A 314 -14.69 -6.04 -8.39
N PRO A 315 -14.99 -4.75 -8.13
CA PRO A 315 -14.99 -3.73 -9.17
C PRO A 315 -13.57 -3.55 -9.74
N ALA A 316 -13.46 -3.37 -11.05
CA ALA A 316 -12.19 -3.14 -11.75
C ALA A 316 -11.13 -4.23 -11.50
N THR A 317 -11.55 -5.49 -11.40
CA THR A 317 -10.65 -6.66 -11.32
C THR A 317 -11.10 -7.76 -12.28
N GLU A 318 -10.16 -8.58 -12.77
CA GLU A 318 -10.42 -9.81 -13.52
C GLU A 318 -9.45 -10.90 -13.07
N THR A 319 -9.96 -12.07 -12.70
CA THR A 319 -9.18 -13.24 -12.28
C THR A 319 -8.18 -12.96 -11.15
N GLY A 320 -8.55 -12.09 -10.21
CA GLY A 320 -7.72 -11.67 -9.09
C GLY A 320 -6.69 -10.59 -9.42
N GLU A 321 -6.69 -10.04 -10.63
CA GLU A 321 -5.80 -8.95 -11.04
C GLU A 321 -6.55 -7.63 -11.20
N LEU A 322 -5.85 -6.51 -11.02
CA LEU A 322 -6.37 -5.18 -11.25
C LEU A 322 -6.60 -4.94 -12.75
N ALA A 323 -7.83 -4.59 -13.12
CA ALA A 323 -8.30 -4.41 -14.49
C ALA A 323 -9.07 -3.09 -14.62
N LEU A 324 -8.34 -1.99 -14.76
CA LEU A 324 -8.89 -0.62 -14.82
C LEU A 324 -9.46 -0.25 -16.20
N GLY A 325 -9.23 -1.04 -17.24
CA GLY A 325 -9.53 -0.67 -18.63
C GLY A 325 -9.87 -1.85 -19.55
N GLN A 326 -9.58 -1.68 -20.84
CA GLN A 326 -9.75 -2.68 -21.91
C GLN A 326 -8.54 -2.67 -22.83
N ASN A 327 -8.22 -3.82 -23.41
CA ASN A 327 -7.24 -3.94 -24.47
C ASN A 327 -7.88 -3.54 -25.81
N VAL A 328 -7.30 -2.57 -26.51
CA VAL A 328 -7.81 -2.06 -27.80
C VAL A 328 -6.71 -2.07 -28.85
N VAL A 329 -7.09 -2.21 -30.12
CA VAL A 329 -6.16 -2.12 -31.25
C VAL A 329 -5.96 -0.64 -31.58
N VAL A 330 -4.71 -0.18 -31.51
CA VAL A 330 -4.33 1.22 -31.76
C VAL A 330 -3.45 1.30 -33.01
N ALA A 331 -3.71 2.28 -33.88
CA ALA A 331 -2.89 2.59 -35.04
C ALA A 331 -2.41 4.04 -34.97
N PHE A 332 -1.11 4.28 -35.13
CA PHE A 332 -0.51 5.61 -35.12
C PHE A 332 -0.44 6.16 -36.55
N MET A 333 -1.47 6.91 -36.95
CA MET A 333 -1.51 7.61 -38.24
C MET A 333 -2.34 8.90 -38.13
N PRO A 334 -1.97 9.98 -38.84
CA PRO A 334 -2.91 11.07 -39.08
C PRO A 334 -4.02 10.54 -40.01
N TRP A 335 -5.28 10.74 -39.61
CA TRP A 335 -6.46 10.43 -40.42
C TRP A 335 -7.30 11.69 -40.58
#